data_AF-A0ABD5T0W4-F1
#
_entry.id   AF-A0ABD5T0W4-F1
#
_cell.length_a   1.000
_cell.length_b   1.000
_cell.length_c   1.000
_cell.angle_alpha   90.00
_cell.angle_beta   90.00
_cell.angle_gamma   90.00
#
_symmetry.space_group_name_H-M   'P 1'
#
loop_
_entity.id
_entity.type
_entity.pdbx_description
1 polymer ?
#
loop_
_entity_poly.entity_id
_entity_poly.type
_entity_poly.pdbx_seq_one_letter_code
_entity_poly.pdbx_strand_id
1 'polypeptide(L)'
;MVDIETNTDTEPALGTATIVYETPSEDVEHVTVDNDRIAYFQDHWLFAYGTDDDGNDVVRRVPKESVHYVERSVEEIEETFESGLEKAKGKLEELRD
;
A
#
# COMPACT_ATOMS: atom_id res chain seq x y z
N MET A 1 32.56 25.16 -5.90
CA MET A 1 32.22 23.73 -5.76
C MET A 1 31.23 23.69 -4.62
N VAL A 2 29.94 23.52 -4.92
CA VAL A 2 28.88 23.45 -3.90
C VAL A 2 28.94 22.05 -3.33
N ASP A 3 29.12 21.97 -2.02
CA ASP A 3 28.99 20.73 -1.27
C ASP A 3 27.51 20.39 -1.24
N ILE A 4 27.10 19.42 -2.05
CA ILE A 4 25.75 18.84 -1.96
C ILE A 4 25.87 17.80 -0.86
N GLU A 5 25.49 18.17 0.36
CA GLU A 5 25.31 17.22 1.47
C GLU A 5 24.15 16.28 1.11
N THR A 6 24.46 15.19 0.42
CA THR A 6 23.54 14.06 0.29
C THR A 6 23.39 13.44 1.66
N ASN A 7 22.43 13.95 2.44
CA ASN A 7 21.94 13.29 3.65
C ASN A 7 21.52 11.87 3.25
N THR A 8 22.35 10.90 3.61
CA THR A 8 22.18 9.48 3.29
C THR A 8 21.69 8.81 4.56
N ASP A 9 20.42 9.02 4.95
CA ASP A 9 19.80 8.27 6.06
C ASP A 9 18.26 8.34 6.10
N THR A 10 17.58 8.39 4.96
CA THR A 10 16.12 8.16 4.96
C THR A 10 15.77 7.50 3.65
N GLU A 11 15.39 6.22 3.72
CA GLU A 11 14.71 5.56 2.61
C GLU A 11 13.54 6.46 2.18
N PRO A 12 13.33 6.68 0.86
CA PRO A 12 12.24 7.55 0.41
C PRO A 12 10.95 7.08 1.07
N ALA A 13 10.21 8.00 1.70
CA ALA A 13 9.02 7.66 2.46
C ALA A 13 7.91 7.22 1.51
N LEU A 14 7.89 5.94 1.13
CA LEU A 14 7.00 5.39 0.10
C LEU A 14 5.49 5.54 0.40
N GLY A 15 5.12 6.17 1.51
CA GLY A 15 3.78 6.30 2.04
C GLY A 15 3.39 5.10 2.89
N THR A 16 2.13 5.06 3.29
CA THR A 16 1.58 4.01 4.17
C THR A 16 0.50 3.22 3.45
N ALA A 17 0.31 1.98 3.89
CA ALA A 17 -0.79 1.12 3.50
C ALA A 17 -1.64 0.79 4.72
N THR A 18 -2.96 0.82 4.57
CA THR A 18 -3.91 0.27 5.54
C THR A 18 -4.60 -0.94 4.94
N ILE A 19 -4.46 -2.09 5.59
CA ILE A 19 -5.16 -3.33 5.24
C ILE A 19 -6.27 -3.60 6.24
N VAL A 20 -7.46 -3.93 5.74
CA VAL A 20 -8.62 -4.34 6.56
C VAL A 20 -9.02 -5.75 6.18
N TYR A 21 -9.08 -6.64 7.17
CA TYR A 21 -9.26 -8.07 6.97
C TYR A 21 -10.00 -8.74 8.12
N GLU A 22 -10.61 -9.88 7.82
CA GLU A 22 -11.26 -10.75 8.78
C GLU A 22 -10.25 -11.71 9.43
N THR A 23 -10.34 -11.86 10.74
CA THR A 23 -9.53 -12.76 11.53
C THR A 23 -10.16 -14.16 11.61
N PRO A 24 -9.43 -15.18 12.08
CA PRO A 24 -10.03 -16.51 12.33
C PRO A 24 -11.19 -16.52 13.34
N SER A 25 -11.37 -15.44 14.12
CA SER A 25 -12.47 -15.27 15.07
C SER A 25 -13.69 -14.58 14.45
N GLU A 26 -13.69 -14.31 13.14
CA GLU A 26 -14.71 -13.53 12.41
C GLU A 26 -14.77 -12.04 12.82
N ASP A 27 -13.77 -11.56 13.59
CA ASP A 27 -13.58 -10.14 13.87
C ASP A 27 -12.86 -9.44 12.71
N VAL A 28 -13.20 -8.18 12.46
CA VAL A 28 -12.52 -7.33 11.46
C VAL A 28 -11.40 -6.53 12.13
N GLU A 29 -10.17 -6.71 11.64
CA GLU A 29 -8.98 -5.95 12.06
C GLU A 29 -8.50 -4.99 10.97
N HIS A 30 -7.83 -3.92 11.41
CA HIS A 30 -7.21 -2.93 10.54
C HIS A 30 -5.77 -2.69 10.97
N VAL A 31 -4.85 -2.70 10.01
CA VAL A 31 -3.41 -2.55 10.26
C VAL A 31 -2.84 -1.55 9.27
N THR A 32 -2.11 -0.55 9.79
CA THR A 32 -1.39 0.44 8.99
C THR A 32 0.11 0.21 9.08
N VAL A 33 0.78 0.13 7.94
CA VAL A 33 2.22 -0.13 7.81
C VAL A 33 2.82 0.73 6.71
N ASP A 34 4.14 0.86 6.67
CA ASP A 34 4.84 1.47 5.53
C ASP A 34 4.65 0.63 4.25
N ASN A 35 4.65 1.28 3.09
CA ASN A 35 4.36 0.61 1.82
C ASN A 35 5.39 -0.48 1.45
N ASP A 36 6.64 -0.39 1.92
CA ASP A 36 7.65 -1.45 1.73
C ASP A 36 7.41 -2.67 2.63
N ARG A 37 6.62 -2.52 3.70
CA ARG A 37 6.31 -3.56 4.69
C ARG A 37 5.03 -4.33 4.40
N ILE A 38 4.42 -4.11 3.23
CA ILE A 38 3.24 -4.85 2.75
C ILE A 38 3.38 -5.30 1.29
N ALA A 39 3.10 -6.57 1.04
CA ALA A 39 3.16 -7.16 -0.29
C ALA A 39 1.97 -8.09 -0.57
N TYR A 40 1.70 -8.31 -1.86
CA TYR A 40 0.78 -9.34 -2.31
C TYR A 40 1.54 -10.44 -3.06
N PHE A 41 1.40 -11.69 -2.61
CA PHE A 41 2.11 -12.83 -3.18
C PHE A 41 1.32 -14.14 -2.98
N GLN A 42 1.27 -14.99 -4.01
CA GLN A 42 0.55 -16.27 -4.01
C GLN A 42 -0.88 -16.18 -3.45
N ASP A 43 -1.69 -15.23 -3.93
CA ASP A 43 -3.06 -15.00 -3.45
C ASP A 43 -3.19 -14.63 -1.96
N HIS A 44 -2.11 -14.13 -1.35
CA HIS A 44 -2.11 -13.66 0.02
C HIS A 44 -1.50 -12.27 0.13
N TRP A 45 -2.00 -11.53 1.11
CA TRP A 45 -1.35 -10.34 1.63
C TRP A 45 -0.36 -10.71 2.71
N LEU A 46 0.82 -10.09 2.69
CA LEU A 46 1.86 -10.23 3.68
C LEU A 46 2.15 -8.85 4.24
N PHE A 47 2.15 -8.69 5.56
CA PHE A 47 2.52 -7.43 6.20
C PHE A 47 3.17 -7.66 7.57
N ALA A 48 4.15 -6.83 7.91
CA ALA A 48 4.78 -6.83 9.22
C ALA A 48 3.91 -6.04 10.21
N TYR A 49 3.46 -6.66 11.30
CA TYR A 49 2.54 -6.03 12.27
C TYR A 49 3.15 -5.82 13.66
N GLY A 50 4.42 -6.16 13.83
CA GLY A 50 5.13 -6.03 15.09
C GLY A 50 6.52 -6.65 15.01
N THR A 51 7.15 -6.76 16.16
CA THR A 51 8.51 -7.26 16.33
C THR A 51 8.52 -8.27 17.47
N ASP A 52 9.31 -9.34 17.35
CA ASP A 52 9.51 -10.31 18.43
C ASP A 52 10.58 -9.85 19.45
N ASP A 53 10.78 -10.64 20.52
CA ASP A 53 11.72 -10.35 21.61
C ASP A 53 13.18 -10.18 21.16
N ASP A 54 13.55 -10.70 19.98
CA ASP A 54 14.89 -10.63 19.41
C ASP A 54 15.03 -9.46 18.41
N GLY A 55 13.95 -8.70 18.19
CA GLY A 55 13.97 -7.56 17.28
C GLY A 55 13.65 -7.90 15.83
N ASN A 56 13.21 -9.13 15.53
CA ASN A 56 12.84 -9.51 14.15
C ASN A 56 11.37 -9.18 13.85
N ASP A 57 11.09 -8.84 12.61
CA ASP A 57 9.75 -8.51 12.15
C ASP A 57 8.83 -9.74 12.14
N VAL A 58 7.65 -9.58 12.73
CA VAL A 58 6.60 -10.59 12.69
C VAL A 58 5.68 -10.33 11.51
N VAL A 59 5.74 -11.21 10.52
CA VAL A 59 4.94 -11.12 9.29
C VAL A 59 3.65 -11.92 9.42
N ARG A 60 2.51 -11.28 9.13
CA ARG A 60 1.22 -11.94 8.98
C ARG A 60 0.93 -12.23 7.52
N ARG A 61 0.42 -13.42 7.23
CA ARG A 61 -0.06 -13.84 5.90
C ARG A 61 -1.58 -14.00 5.93
N VAL A 62 -2.30 -13.24 5.12
CA VAL A 62 -3.77 -13.25 5.06
C VAL A 62 -4.22 -13.61 3.64
N PRO A 63 -5.10 -14.60 3.44
CA PRO A 63 -5.59 -14.94 2.11
C PRO A 63 -6.45 -13.81 1.54
N LYS A 64 -6.41 -13.60 0.22
CA LYS A 64 -7.12 -12.48 -0.43
C LYS A 64 -8.62 -12.44 -0.15
N GLU A 65 -9.24 -13.61 0.07
CA GLU A 65 -10.67 -13.75 0.32
C GLU A 65 -11.10 -13.23 1.70
N SER A 66 -10.17 -13.17 2.65
CA SER A 66 -10.39 -12.59 3.98
C SER A 66 -10.08 -11.10 4.05
N VAL A 67 -9.60 -10.49 2.96
CA VAL A 67 -9.27 -9.05 2.93
C VAL A 67 -10.43 -8.27 2.34
N HIS A 68 -10.94 -7.30 3.10
CA HIS A 68 -11.99 -6.39 2.64
C HIS A 68 -11.43 -5.36 1.65
N TYR A 69 -10.34 -4.68 2.04
CA TYR A 69 -9.65 -3.74 1.18
C TYR A 69 -8.22 -3.46 1.66
N VAL A 70 -7.44 -2.90 0.74
CA VAL A 70 -6.14 -2.28 1.03
C VAL A 70 -6.16 -0.88 0.46
N GLU A 71 -5.93 0.11 1.31
CA GLU A 71 -5.77 1.52 0.95
C GLU A 71 -4.29 1.89 1.03
N ARG A 72 -3.77 2.66 0.06
CA ARG A 72 -2.38 3.13 0.07
C ARG A 72 -2.32 4.64 -0.15
N SER A 73 -1.53 5.30 0.68
CA SER A 73 -1.06 6.67 0.46
C SER A 73 0.23 6.60 -0.35
N VAL A 74 0.40 7.46 -1.34
CA VAL A 74 1.65 7.66 -2.09
C VAL A 74 1.96 9.15 -2.12
N GLU A 75 3.25 9.52 -2.07
CA GLU A 75 3.67 10.94 -1.96
C GLU A 75 3.23 11.81 -3.15
N GLU A 76 3.04 11.24 -4.33
CA GLU A 76 2.47 11.94 -5.50
C GLU A 76 1.43 11.06 -6.21
N ILE A 77 0.15 11.35 -6.01
CA ILE A 77 -0.97 10.72 -6.74
C ILE A 77 -1.47 11.58 -7.91
N GLU A 78 -1.01 12.83 -8.01
CA GLU A 78 -1.60 13.85 -8.89
C GLU A 78 -1.61 13.38 -10.36
N GLU A 79 -0.52 12.79 -10.87
CA GLU A 79 -0.44 12.43 -12.30
C GLU A 79 -1.21 11.14 -12.68
N THR A 80 -1.39 10.20 -11.73
CA THR A 80 -1.96 8.87 -12.04
C THR A 80 -3.50 8.88 -12.06
N PHE A 81 -4.15 9.64 -11.18
CA PHE A 81 -5.61 9.75 -11.16
C PHE A 81 -6.15 10.66 -12.28
N GLU A 82 -5.48 11.76 -12.60
CA GLU A 82 -5.86 12.61 -13.74
C GLU A 82 -5.81 11.81 -15.05
N SER A 83 -4.75 11.03 -15.26
CA SER A 83 -4.61 10.16 -16.43
C SER A 83 -5.72 9.09 -16.53
N GLY A 84 -6.17 8.54 -15.41
CA GLY A 84 -7.28 7.56 -15.37
C GLY A 84 -8.64 8.20 -15.66
N LEU A 85 -8.89 9.38 -15.07
CA LEU A 85 -10.14 10.12 -15.25
C LEU A 85 -10.28 10.67 -16.66
N GLU A 86 -9.21 11.22 -17.24
CA GLU A 86 -9.19 11.73 -18.61
C GLU A 86 -9.45 10.61 -19.63
N LYS A 87 -8.85 9.42 -19.42
CA LYS A 87 -9.12 8.24 -20.26
C LYS A 87 -10.57 7.74 -20.13
N ALA A 88 -11.18 7.83 -18.96
CA ALA A 88 -12.57 7.46 -18.76
C ALA A 88 -13.54 8.45 -19.42
N LYS A 89 -13.25 9.76 -19.37
CA LYS A 89 -14.02 10.80 -20.06
C LYS A 89 -13.93 10.65 -21.58
N GLY A 90 -12.74 10.46 -22.12
CA GLY A 90 -12.55 10.27 -23.57
C GLY A 90 -13.36 9.10 -24.13
N LYS A 91 -13.37 7.96 -23.43
CA LYS A 91 -14.15 6.78 -23.83
C LYS A 91 -15.67 7.01 -23.76
N LEU A 92 -16.14 7.84 -22.85
CA LEU A 92 -17.56 8.19 -22.75
C LEU A 92 -18.00 9.15 -23.86
N GLU A 93 -17.10 10.02 -24.32
CA GLU A 93 -17.34 10.93 -25.44
C GLU A 93 -17.32 10.22 -26.79
N GLU A 94 -16.43 9.23 -27.00
CA GLU A 94 -16.40 8.38 -28.20
C GLU A 94 -17.68 7.52 -28.37
N LEU A 95 -18.39 7.21 -27.29
CA LEU A 95 -19.65 6.46 -27.35
C LEU A 95 -20.88 7.34 -27.60
N ARG A 96 -20.71 8.67 -27.55
CA ARG A 96 -21.78 9.65 -27.73
C ARG A 96 -21.85 10.22 -29.16
N ASP A 97 -20.87 9.90 -30.01
CA ASP A 97 -20.83 10.28 -31.45
C ASP A 97 -21.36 9.13 -32.34
#